data_AF-A7X4L6-F1
#
_entry.id   AF-A7X4L6-F1
#
_cell.length_a   1.000
_cell.length_b   1.000
_cell.length_c   1.000
_cell.angle_alpha   90.00
_cell.angle_beta   90.00
_cell.angle_gamma   90.00
#
_symmetry.space_group_name_H-M   'P 1'
#
loop_
_entity.id
_entity.type
_entity.pdbx_description
1 polymer ?
#
loop_
_entity_poly.entity_id
_entity_poly.type
_entity_poly.pdbx_seq_one_letter_code
_entity_poly.pdbx_strand_id
1 'polypeptide(L)'
;MSDQVKIPRATLKRLPLYYRFVSSLKSKGIDRVNSKAISDALQIDSATIRRDFSYFGELGKKGYGYNIDSLLDFFKSELSESDMIKIAIVGVGNLGKALLTYNFSIHDDMTITEAFDVKEDVIGQKIGNVIVKDNDELITTLKKEEIDVVILTTPERVAQKVADELVQAGVKGILNFTPGRINTPSDVQVHQIDLGIELQSLLFFMKNYSE
;
A
#
# COMPACT_ATOMS: atom_id res chain seq x y z
N MET A 1 -20.15 -23.70 2.16
CA MET A 1 -19.05 -22.83 2.60
C MET A 1 -17.83 -23.28 1.83
N SER A 2 -17.45 -22.60 0.75
CA SER A 2 -16.14 -22.85 0.17
C SER A 2 -15.12 -22.45 1.23
N ASP A 3 -14.27 -23.37 1.64
CA ASP A 3 -13.04 -23.02 2.35
C ASP A 3 -12.30 -22.02 1.45
N GLN A 4 -12.47 -20.71 1.69
CA GLN A 4 -11.70 -19.69 1.00
C GLN A 4 -10.25 -19.99 1.35
N VAL A 5 -9.52 -20.55 0.38
CA VAL A 5 -8.12 -20.88 0.53
C VAL A 5 -7.39 -19.58 0.83
N LYS A 6 -7.07 -19.37 2.11
CA LYS A 6 -6.42 -18.14 2.57
C LYS A 6 -5.10 -17.99 1.85
N ILE A 7 -4.95 -16.91 1.08
CA ILE A 7 -3.73 -16.63 0.33
C ILE A 7 -2.55 -16.56 1.32
N PRO A 8 -1.47 -17.32 1.10
CA PRO A 8 -0.30 -17.27 1.96
C PRO A 8 0.30 -15.86 2.03
N ARG A 9 0.80 -15.46 3.22
CA ARG A 9 1.44 -14.15 3.43
C ARG A 9 2.57 -13.85 2.43
N ALA A 10 3.34 -14.87 2.05
CA ALA A 10 4.41 -14.70 1.07
C ALA A 10 3.88 -14.35 -0.33
N THR A 11 2.74 -14.93 -0.71
CA THR A 11 2.04 -14.62 -1.96
C THR A 11 1.45 -13.21 -1.91
N LEU A 12 0.76 -12.84 -0.81
CA LEU A 12 0.25 -11.48 -0.60
C LEU A 12 1.33 -10.40 -0.78
N LYS A 13 2.54 -10.63 -0.25
CA LYS A 13 3.67 -9.70 -0.42
C LYS A 13 4.15 -9.53 -1.86
N ARG A 14 3.91 -10.51 -2.74
CA ARG A 14 4.30 -10.44 -4.17
C ARG A 14 3.20 -9.88 -5.06
N LEU A 15 1.94 -9.90 -4.62
CA LEU A 15 0.80 -9.41 -5.42
C LEU A 15 1.00 -7.98 -5.94
N PRO A 16 1.46 -7.00 -5.14
CA PRO A 16 1.66 -5.63 -5.65
C PRO A 16 2.69 -5.55 -6.79
N LEU A 17 3.72 -6.41 -6.78
CA LEU A 17 4.72 -6.48 -7.86
C LEU A 17 4.10 -7.03 -9.15
N TYR A 18 3.29 -8.09 -9.03
CA TYR A 18 2.55 -8.64 -10.15
C TYR A 18 1.56 -7.63 -10.71
N TYR A 19 0.79 -6.98 -9.84
CA TYR A 19 -0.21 -6.00 -10.23
C TYR A 19 0.44 -4.86 -11.02
N ARG A 20 1.48 -4.23 -10.47
CA ARG A 20 2.24 -3.16 -11.15
C ARG A 20 2.78 -3.60 -12.51
N PHE A 21 3.35 -4.80 -12.59
CA PHE A 21 3.89 -5.31 -13.86
C PHE A 21 2.78 -5.53 -14.89
N VAL A 22 1.69 -6.18 -14.50
CA VAL A 22 0.53 -6.46 -15.35
C VAL A 22 -0.15 -5.16 -15.82
N SER A 23 -0.30 -4.15 -14.95
CA SER A 23 -0.80 -2.82 -15.34
C SER A 23 0.10 -2.16 -16.38
N SER A 24 1.43 -2.33 -16.25
CA SER A 24 2.39 -1.82 -17.25
C SER A 24 2.32 -2.54 -18.60
N LEU A 25 1.85 -3.79 -18.63
CA LEU A 25 1.61 -4.53 -19.87
C LEU A 25 0.32 -4.05 -20.52
N LYS A 26 -0.73 -3.82 -19.72
CA LYS A 26 -2.00 -3.27 -20.21
C LYS A 26 -1.81 -1.90 -20.87
N SER A 27 -1.02 -1.01 -20.26
CA SER A 27 -0.74 0.31 -20.85
C SER A 27 0.05 0.24 -22.16
N LYS A 28 0.72 -0.89 -22.44
CA LYS A 28 1.41 -1.17 -23.71
C LYS A 28 0.53 -1.91 -24.73
N GLY A 29 -0.76 -2.11 -24.43
CA GLY A 29 -1.69 -2.82 -25.31
C GLY A 29 -1.43 -4.34 -25.39
N ILE A 30 -0.81 -4.92 -24.37
CA ILE A 30 -0.58 -6.37 -24.29
C ILE A 30 -1.78 -7.01 -23.58
N ASP A 31 -2.39 -8.01 -24.22
CA ASP A 31 -3.58 -8.68 -23.69
C ASP A 31 -3.29 -9.98 -22.94
N ARG A 32 -2.11 -10.57 -23.14
CA ARG A 32 -1.71 -11.83 -22.51
C ARG A 32 -0.24 -11.85 -22.12
N VAL A 33 0.06 -12.55 -21.02
CA VAL A 33 1.43 -12.75 -20.54
C VAL A 33 1.61 -14.18 -20.02
N ASN A 34 2.77 -14.79 -20.26
CA ASN A 34 3.07 -16.11 -19.70
C ASN A 34 3.96 -15.98 -18.44
N SER A 35 4.02 -17.05 -17.64
CA SER A 35 4.81 -17.05 -16.39
C SER A 35 6.29 -16.76 -16.62
N LYS A 36 6.83 -17.13 -17.79
CA LYS A 36 8.24 -16.90 -18.14
C LYS A 36 8.53 -15.42 -18.34
N ALA A 37 7.68 -14.70 -19.07
CA ALA A 37 7.82 -13.25 -19.25
C ALA A 37 7.70 -12.49 -17.92
N ILE A 38 6.80 -12.91 -17.02
CA ILE A 38 6.72 -12.35 -15.66
C ILE A 38 7.99 -12.67 -14.86
N SER A 39 8.48 -13.92 -14.95
CA SER A 39 9.69 -14.38 -14.27
C SER A 39 10.92 -13.60 -14.68
N ASP A 40 11.12 -13.39 -15.98
CA ASP A 40 12.26 -12.67 -16.54
C ASP A 40 12.23 -11.19 -16.10
N ALA A 41 11.03 -10.58 -16.02
CA ALA A 41 10.87 -9.19 -15.63
C ALA A 41 11.00 -8.93 -14.12
N LEU A 42 10.50 -9.85 -13.28
CA LEU A 42 10.42 -9.66 -11.83
C LEU A 42 11.46 -10.45 -11.04
N GLN A 43 12.27 -11.28 -11.71
CA GLN A 43 13.24 -12.18 -11.08
C GLN A 43 12.61 -13.11 -10.03
N ILE A 44 11.36 -13.52 -10.26
CA ILE A 44 10.64 -14.50 -9.44
C ILE A 44 10.49 -15.76 -10.26
N ASP A 45 10.85 -16.91 -9.70
CA ASP A 45 10.76 -18.19 -10.39
C ASP A 45 9.36 -18.46 -10.98
N SER A 46 9.33 -18.96 -12.23
CA SER A 46 8.09 -19.26 -12.96
C SER A 46 7.17 -20.24 -12.23
N ALA A 47 7.70 -21.21 -11.48
CA ALA A 47 6.88 -22.13 -10.71
C ALA A 47 6.26 -21.46 -9.49
N THR A 48 6.97 -20.50 -8.87
CA THR A 48 6.41 -19.64 -7.81
C THR A 48 5.26 -18.78 -8.34
N ILE A 49 5.44 -18.12 -9.49
CA ILE A 49 4.38 -17.32 -10.13
C ILE A 49 3.15 -18.19 -10.44
N ARG A 50 3.34 -19.38 -11.00
CA ARG A 50 2.22 -20.31 -11.27
C ARG A 50 1.49 -20.74 -10.01
N ARG A 51 2.22 -20.96 -8.91
CA ARG A 51 1.63 -21.30 -7.61
C ARG A 51 0.85 -20.13 -7.04
N ASP A 52 1.42 -18.94 -7.08
CA ASP A 52 0.73 -17.72 -6.65
C ASP A 52 -0.55 -17.49 -7.45
N PHE A 53 -0.49 -17.69 -8.77
CA PHE A 53 -1.64 -17.48 -9.64
C PHE A 53 -2.66 -18.63 -9.57
N SER A 54 -2.29 -19.78 -9.00
CA SER A 54 -3.24 -20.89 -8.80
C SER A 54 -4.30 -20.58 -7.75
N TYR A 55 -4.05 -19.63 -6.84
CA TYR A 55 -5.05 -19.13 -5.90
C TYR A 55 -6.13 -18.29 -6.60
N PHE A 56 -5.89 -17.86 -7.84
CA PHE A 56 -6.78 -16.96 -8.59
C PHE A 56 -7.81 -17.71 -9.45
N GLY A 57 -7.87 -19.04 -9.32
CA GLY A 57 -8.70 -19.90 -10.16
C GLY A 57 -8.17 -20.04 -11.59
N GLU A 58 -9.05 -20.35 -12.53
CA GLU A 58 -8.68 -20.58 -13.94
C GLU A 58 -8.50 -19.27 -14.72
N LEU A 59 -7.39 -18.56 -14.51
CA LEU A 59 -7.07 -17.33 -15.26
C LEU A 59 -6.55 -17.57 -16.69
N GLY A 60 -6.43 -18.82 -17.14
CA GLY A 60 -5.96 -19.12 -18.48
C GLY A 60 -5.73 -20.60 -18.77
N LYS A 61 -5.65 -20.92 -20.07
CA LYS A 61 -5.32 -22.26 -20.56
C LYS A 61 -3.81 -22.50 -20.50
N LYS A 62 -3.41 -23.71 -20.10
CA LYS A 62 -1.99 -24.14 -20.09
C LYS A 62 -1.35 -23.86 -21.46
N GLY A 63 -0.24 -23.12 -21.48
CA GLY A 63 0.49 -22.76 -22.70
C GLY A 63 0.00 -21.50 -23.43
N TYR A 64 -1.17 -20.96 -23.08
CA TYR A 64 -1.75 -19.80 -23.77
C TYR A 64 -1.47 -18.45 -23.06
N GLY A 65 -0.90 -18.51 -21.86
CA GLY A 65 -0.66 -17.33 -21.00
C GLY A 65 -1.91 -16.89 -20.24
N TYR A 66 -1.71 -16.01 -19.27
CA TYR A 66 -2.73 -15.35 -18.47
C TYR A 66 -3.32 -14.17 -19.23
N ASN A 67 -4.64 -14.00 -19.18
CA ASN A 67 -5.28 -12.79 -19.71
C ASN A 67 -4.99 -11.61 -18.76
N ILE A 68 -4.55 -10.49 -19.32
CA ILE A 68 -4.16 -9.30 -18.55
C ILE A 68 -5.36 -8.68 -17.84
N ASP A 69 -6.51 -8.55 -18.49
CA ASP A 69 -7.70 -7.97 -17.88
C ASP A 69 -8.21 -8.82 -16.72
N SER A 70 -8.31 -10.13 -16.89
CA SER A 70 -8.69 -11.05 -15.80
C SER A 70 -7.72 -10.99 -14.61
N LEU A 71 -6.43 -10.78 -14.86
CA LEU A 71 -5.45 -10.59 -13.78
C LEU A 71 -5.68 -9.26 -13.05
N LEU A 72 -5.90 -8.17 -13.79
CA LEU A 72 -6.16 -6.85 -13.21
C LEU A 72 -7.45 -6.83 -12.39
N ASP A 73 -8.53 -7.40 -12.92
CA ASP A 73 -9.81 -7.53 -12.23
C ASP A 73 -9.65 -8.30 -10.92
N PHE A 74 -8.89 -9.40 -10.96
CA PHE A 74 -8.58 -10.17 -9.76
C PHE A 74 -7.79 -9.32 -8.74
N PHE A 75 -6.69 -8.68 -9.15
CA PHE A 75 -5.89 -7.86 -8.24
C PHE A 75 -6.70 -6.72 -7.61
N LYS A 76 -7.58 -6.09 -8.38
CA LYS A 76 -8.50 -5.06 -7.87
C LYS A 76 -9.44 -5.65 -6.81
N SER A 77 -10.07 -6.79 -7.10
CA SER A 77 -10.99 -7.46 -6.16
C SER A 77 -10.34 -7.88 -4.84
N GLU A 78 -9.04 -8.20 -4.85
CA GLU A 78 -8.29 -8.52 -3.62
C GLU A 78 -7.86 -7.27 -2.83
N LEU A 79 -7.78 -6.11 -3.47
CA LEU A 79 -7.40 -4.86 -2.81
C LEU A 79 -8.60 -4.17 -2.15
N SER A 80 -9.72 -4.08 -2.85
CA SER A 80 -10.91 -3.35 -2.40
C SER A 80 -12.12 -3.68 -3.29
N GLU A 81 -13.32 -3.70 -2.69
CA GLU A 81 -14.58 -3.71 -3.46
C GLU A 81 -14.96 -2.33 -4.00
N SER A 82 -14.41 -1.26 -3.40
CA SER A 82 -14.58 0.11 -3.86
C SER A 82 -13.60 0.43 -4.98
N ASP A 83 -14.10 1.13 -6.01
CA ASP A 83 -13.30 1.70 -7.11
C ASP A 83 -12.29 2.76 -6.63
N MET A 84 -12.50 3.32 -5.43
CA MET A 84 -11.61 4.29 -4.81
C MET A 84 -11.30 3.92 -3.36
N ILE A 85 -10.01 3.77 -3.05
CA ILE A 85 -9.46 3.57 -1.72
C ILE A 85 -9.01 4.93 -1.21
N LYS A 86 -9.79 5.49 -0.27
CA LYS A 86 -9.45 6.73 0.42
C LYS A 86 -8.40 6.47 1.48
N ILE A 87 -7.37 7.31 1.49
CA ILE A 87 -6.28 7.26 2.46
C ILE A 87 -6.22 8.61 3.18
N ALA A 88 -5.94 8.59 4.48
CA ALA A 88 -5.58 9.79 5.21
C ALA A 88 -4.07 9.84 5.52
N ILE A 89 -3.55 11.04 5.77
CA ILE A 89 -2.21 11.25 6.30
C ILE A 89 -2.26 12.05 7.59
N VAL A 90 -1.47 11.65 8.59
CA VAL A 90 -1.29 12.41 9.83
C VAL A 90 0.17 12.81 10.00
N GLY A 91 0.40 14.11 10.15
CA GLY A 91 1.72 14.72 10.22
C GLY A 91 2.18 15.27 8.86
N VAL A 92 1.82 16.51 8.56
CA VAL A 92 2.10 17.23 7.32
C VAL A 92 3.41 18.03 7.44
N GLY A 93 4.46 17.34 7.89
CA GLY A 93 5.85 17.81 7.82
C GLY A 93 6.45 17.66 6.42
N ASN A 94 7.78 17.68 6.28
CA ASN A 94 8.44 17.56 4.98
C ASN A 94 8.00 16.31 4.19
N LEU A 95 7.99 15.15 4.85
CA LEU A 95 7.55 13.90 4.22
C LEU A 95 6.06 13.94 3.89
N GLY A 96 5.20 14.32 4.84
CA GLY A 96 3.76 14.39 4.59
C GLY A 96 3.39 15.35 3.45
N LYS A 97 4.04 16.52 3.38
CA LYS A 97 3.90 17.46 2.26
C LYS A 97 4.33 16.84 0.93
N ALA A 98 5.45 16.12 0.91
CA ALA A 98 5.93 15.45 -0.30
C ALA A 98 4.93 14.38 -0.79
N LEU A 99 4.39 13.58 0.13
CA LEU A 99 3.39 12.55 -0.19
C LEU A 99 2.07 13.14 -0.70
N LEU A 100 1.60 14.24 -0.10
CA LEU A 100 0.43 14.98 -0.56
C LEU A 100 0.63 15.65 -1.92
N THR A 101 1.82 16.21 -2.16
CA THR A 101 2.14 16.90 -3.42
C THR A 101 2.25 15.93 -4.58
N TYR A 102 2.92 14.79 -4.35
CA TYR A 102 2.97 13.71 -5.34
C TYR A 102 1.63 12.98 -5.46
N ASN A 103 0.73 13.21 -4.48
CA ASN A 103 -0.57 12.57 -4.27
C ASN A 103 -0.54 11.12 -4.70
N PHE A 104 0.37 10.35 -4.09
CA PHE A 104 0.56 8.90 -4.22
C PHE A 104 -0.44 8.23 -5.19
N SER A 105 -0.31 8.50 -6.49
CA SER A 105 -1.00 7.74 -7.53
C SER A 105 -0.22 6.45 -7.69
N ILE A 106 -0.06 5.74 -6.57
CA ILE A 106 0.69 4.50 -6.47
C ILE A 106 -0.02 3.45 -7.32
N HIS A 107 -1.34 3.55 -7.45
CA HIS A 107 -2.19 2.86 -8.42
C HIS A 107 -3.45 3.74 -8.65
N ASP A 108 -4.10 3.62 -9.81
CA ASP A 108 -5.20 4.51 -10.25
C ASP A 108 -6.36 4.63 -9.24
N ASP A 109 -6.49 3.67 -8.32
CA ASP A 109 -7.63 3.55 -7.41
C ASP A 109 -7.31 4.02 -5.97
N MET A 110 -6.07 4.39 -5.62
CA MET A 110 -5.70 4.86 -4.27
C MET A 110 -5.48 6.37 -4.27
N THR A 111 -6.11 7.09 -3.34
CA THR A 111 -5.98 8.56 -3.25
C THR A 111 -5.89 9.02 -1.81
N ILE A 112 -4.95 9.92 -1.51
CA ILE A 112 -4.95 10.64 -0.24
C ILE A 112 -6.05 11.71 -0.32
N THR A 113 -7.11 11.55 0.47
CA THR A 113 -8.25 12.49 0.47
C THR A 113 -8.24 13.39 1.69
N GLU A 114 -7.57 12.98 2.76
CA GLU A 114 -7.61 13.64 4.06
C GLU A 114 -6.21 13.82 4.65
N ALA A 115 -5.95 14.96 5.28
CA ALA A 115 -4.68 15.28 5.89
C ALA A 115 -4.87 16.00 7.22
N PHE A 116 -4.09 15.63 8.24
CA PHE A 116 -4.21 16.18 9.59
C PHE A 116 -2.85 16.61 10.15
N ASP A 117 -2.82 17.74 10.84
CA ASP A 117 -1.66 18.21 11.61
C ASP A 117 -2.13 18.96 12.87
N VAL A 118 -1.20 19.22 13.79
CA VAL A 118 -1.43 20.02 15.02
C VAL A 118 -0.86 21.43 14.90
N LYS A 119 -0.09 21.70 13.84
CA LYS A 119 0.58 22.97 13.61
C LYS A 119 -0.36 23.98 12.94
N GLU A 120 -0.69 25.04 13.66
CA GLU A 120 -1.55 26.14 13.17
C GLU A 120 -1.06 26.74 11.85
N ASP A 121 0.26 26.80 11.62
CA ASP A 121 0.82 27.34 10.38
C ASP A 121 0.56 26.43 9.17
N VAL A 122 0.25 25.15 9.38
CA VAL A 122 -0.01 24.16 8.30
C VAL A 122 -1.52 23.89 8.14
N ILE A 123 -2.30 23.96 9.21
CA ILE A 123 -3.76 23.78 9.17
C ILE A 123 -4.41 24.81 8.25
N GLY A 124 -5.38 24.37 7.45
CA GLY A 124 -6.06 25.18 6.44
C GLY A 124 -5.29 25.35 5.13
N GLN A 125 -4.01 24.97 5.07
CA GLN A 125 -3.27 24.99 3.80
C GLN A 125 -3.79 23.91 2.85
N LYS A 126 -3.89 24.27 1.57
CA LYS A 126 -4.11 23.30 0.48
C LYS A 126 -2.77 22.82 -0.06
N ILE A 127 -2.49 21.53 0.06
CA ILE A 127 -1.25 20.89 -0.42
C ILE A 127 -1.64 19.80 -1.41
N GLY A 128 -1.23 19.96 -2.67
CA GLY A 128 -1.78 19.19 -3.76
C GLY A 128 -3.30 19.43 -3.88
N ASN A 129 -4.09 18.36 -3.75
CA ASN A 129 -5.55 18.42 -3.81
C ASN A 129 -6.24 18.35 -2.43
N VAL A 130 -5.48 18.31 -1.34
CA VAL A 130 -6.00 18.08 0.01
C VAL A 130 -5.84 19.33 0.88
N ILE A 131 -6.86 19.65 1.66
CA ILE A 131 -6.79 20.70 2.69
C ILE A 131 -6.39 20.04 4.01
N VAL A 132 -5.36 20.57 4.67
CA VAL A 132 -4.93 20.08 5.98
C VAL A 132 -5.93 20.52 7.03
N LYS A 133 -6.49 19.55 7.76
CA LYS A 133 -7.41 19.74 8.88
C LYS A 133 -6.68 19.70 10.20
N ASP A 134 -7.34 20.21 11.24
CA ASP A 134 -6.86 20.06 12.60
C ASP A 134 -6.94 18.58 13.03
N ASN A 135 -5.93 18.09 13.76
CA ASN A 135 -5.94 16.74 14.32
C ASN A 135 -7.11 16.50 15.27
N ASP A 136 -7.70 17.54 15.87
CA ASP A 136 -8.92 17.41 16.67
C ASP A 136 -10.12 16.89 15.86
N GLU A 137 -10.11 17.06 14.54
CA GLU A 137 -11.12 16.54 13.62
C GLU A 137 -10.86 15.10 13.14
N LEU A 138 -9.73 14.49 13.55
CA LEU A 138 -9.22 13.21 13.04
C LEU A 138 -10.25 12.09 13.14
N ILE A 139 -10.69 11.76 14.37
CA ILE A 139 -11.60 10.62 14.62
C ILE A 139 -12.93 10.81 13.90
N THR A 140 -13.49 12.02 13.95
CA THR A 140 -14.77 12.36 13.33
C THR A 140 -14.69 12.24 11.82
N THR A 141 -13.64 12.78 11.21
CA THR A 141 -13.45 12.76 9.76
C THR A 141 -13.20 11.36 9.24
N LEU A 142 -12.32 10.57 9.88
CA LEU A 142 -12.03 9.20 9.45
C LEU A 142 -13.28 8.31 9.46
N LYS A 143 -14.13 8.44 10.49
CA LYS A 143 -15.40 7.70 10.58
C LYS A 143 -16.39 8.16 9.51
N LYS A 144 -16.53 9.47 9.30
CA LYS A 144 -17.46 10.03 8.32
C LYS A 144 -17.09 9.64 6.90
N GLU A 145 -15.80 9.67 6.57
CA GLU A 145 -15.30 9.41 5.23
C GLU A 145 -15.01 7.92 4.96
N GLU A 146 -15.22 7.06 5.97
CA GLU A 146 -14.99 5.62 5.93
C GLU A 146 -13.54 5.27 5.54
N ILE A 147 -12.58 5.95 6.17
CA ILE A 147 -11.15 5.76 5.89
C ILE A 147 -10.56 4.68 6.80
N ASP A 148 -10.27 3.52 6.21
CA ASP A 148 -9.67 2.38 6.90
C ASP A 148 -8.14 2.40 6.95
N VAL A 149 -7.48 3.24 6.12
CA VAL A 149 -6.03 3.23 5.96
C VAL A 149 -5.44 4.63 6.16
N VAL A 150 -4.42 4.72 7.02
CA VAL A 150 -3.74 5.97 7.33
C VAL A 150 -2.23 5.85 7.17
N ILE A 151 -1.62 6.88 6.57
CA ILE A 151 -0.17 7.08 6.52
C ILE A 151 0.23 7.93 7.73
N LEU A 152 1.10 7.41 8.58
CA LEU A 152 1.56 8.09 9.79
C LEU A 152 2.97 8.65 9.60
N THR A 153 3.10 9.98 9.51
CA THR A 153 4.35 10.71 9.25
C THR A 153 4.69 11.71 10.37
N THR A 154 4.17 11.48 11.58
CA THR A 154 4.42 12.32 12.74
C THR A 154 5.82 12.09 13.35
N PRO A 155 6.30 13.00 14.22
CA PRO A 155 7.47 12.71 15.05
C PRO A 155 7.23 11.51 15.96
N GLU A 156 8.27 10.70 16.20
CA GLU A 156 8.21 9.49 17.04
C GLU A 156 7.53 9.72 18.40
N ARG A 157 7.83 10.83 19.07
CA ARG A 157 7.31 11.18 20.41
C ARG A 157 5.78 11.22 20.51
N VAL A 158 5.06 11.40 19.40
CA VAL A 158 3.59 11.43 19.37
C VAL A 158 2.99 10.25 18.60
N ALA A 159 3.81 9.41 17.95
CA ALA A 159 3.36 8.38 17.04
C ALA A 159 2.39 7.38 17.71
N GLN A 160 2.70 6.93 18.92
CA GLN A 160 1.81 6.01 19.66
C GLN A 160 0.47 6.67 20.01
N LYS A 161 0.48 7.91 20.52
CA LYS A 161 -0.76 8.62 20.86
C LYS A 161 -1.68 8.72 19.64
N VAL A 162 -1.12 9.11 18.50
CA VAL A 162 -1.89 9.21 17.25
C VAL A 162 -2.36 7.83 16.81
N ALA A 163 -1.52 6.78 16.91
CA ALA A 163 -1.95 5.42 16.61
C ALA A 163 -3.15 4.97 17.45
N ASP A 164 -3.20 5.33 18.74
CA ASP A 164 -4.35 5.03 19.61
C ASP A 164 -5.62 5.76 19.14
N GLU A 165 -5.52 7.03 18.72
CA GLU A 165 -6.62 7.79 18.12
C GLU A 165 -7.11 7.16 16.80
N LEU A 166 -6.20 6.67 15.96
CA LEU A 166 -6.52 5.96 14.72
C LEU A 166 -7.27 4.65 14.99
N VAL A 167 -6.81 3.87 15.98
CA VAL A 167 -7.51 2.64 16.42
C VAL A 167 -8.92 2.98 16.92
N GLN A 168 -9.07 4.04 17.71
CA GLN A 168 -10.38 4.53 18.18
C GLN A 168 -11.28 5.01 17.03
N ALA A 169 -10.69 5.52 15.96
CA ALA A 169 -11.39 5.91 14.75
C ALA A 169 -11.91 4.71 13.94
N GLY A 170 -11.37 3.51 14.17
CA GLY A 170 -11.75 2.28 13.46
C GLY A 170 -10.78 1.88 12.35
N VAL A 171 -9.67 2.59 12.18
CA VAL A 171 -8.63 2.33 11.16
C VAL A 171 -8.13 0.89 11.26
N LYS A 172 -8.00 0.22 10.10
CA LYS A 172 -7.55 -1.17 9.97
C LYS A 172 -6.13 -1.30 9.43
N GLY A 173 -5.62 -0.29 8.74
CA GLY A 173 -4.27 -0.27 8.18
C GLY A 173 -3.51 1.01 8.55
N ILE A 174 -2.28 0.87 9.04
CA ILE A 174 -1.39 2.01 9.26
C ILE A 174 -0.09 1.78 8.49
N LEU A 175 0.21 2.67 7.55
CA LEU A 175 1.52 2.79 6.91
C LEU A 175 2.38 3.71 7.78
N ASN A 176 3.19 3.12 8.65
CA ASN A 176 3.99 3.87 9.63
C ASN A 176 5.34 4.28 9.03
N PHE A 177 5.50 5.58 8.80
CA PHE A 177 6.77 6.21 8.42
C PHE A 177 7.49 6.87 9.61
N THR A 178 6.93 6.77 10.81
CA THR A 178 7.60 7.31 12.00
C THR A 178 8.83 6.46 12.35
N PRO A 179 9.90 7.04 12.91
CA PRO A 179 11.10 6.28 13.31
C PRO A 179 10.82 5.22 14.38
N GLY A 180 9.78 5.42 15.19
CA GLY A 180 9.41 4.50 16.26
C GLY A 180 8.41 3.44 15.82
N ARG A 181 8.45 2.29 16.48
CA ARG A 181 7.37 1.30 16.39
C ARG A 181 6.16 1.78 17.18
N ILE A 182 4.98 1.54 16.62
CA ILE A 182 3.69 1.73 17.29
C ILE A 182 3.09 0.37 17.65
N ASN A 183 2.32 0.32 18.71
CA ASN A 183 1.58 -0.85 19.16
C ASN A 183 0.11 -0.66 18.83
N THR A 184 -0.49 -1.68 18.22
CA THR A 184 -1.93 -1.69 17.88
C THR A 184 -2.53 -3.05 18.26
N PRO A 185 -3.86 -3.14 18.42
CA PRO A 185 -4.55 -4.43 18.52
C PRO A 185 -4.32 -5.32 17.30
N SER A 186 -4.58 -6.62 17.44
CA SER A 186 -4.27 -7.64 16.41
C SER A 186 -5.09 -7.51 15.12
N ASP A 187 -6.21 -6.80 15.15
CA ASP A 187 -7.06 -6.54 13.99
C ASP A 187 -6.62 -5.32 13.17
N VAL A 188 -5.59 -4.59 13.62
CA VAL A 188 -4.98 -3.47 12.90
C VAL A 188 -3.63 -3.88 12.33
N GLN A 189 -3.50 -3.81 11.01
CA GLN A 189 -2.26 -4.11 10.30
C GLN A 189 -1.36 -2.87 10.26
N VAL A 190 -0.14 -3.01 10.77
CA VAL A 190 0.87 -1.95 10.71
C VAL A 190 1.97 -2.37 9.74
N HIS A 191 2.22 -1.55 8.73
CA HIS A 191 3.36 -1.69 7.83
C HIS A 191 4.39 -0.59 8.13
N GLN A 192 5.54 -0.98 8.68
CA GLN A 192 6.64 -0.08 8.97
C GLN A 192 7.48 0.17 7.72
N ILE A 193 7.72 1.45 7.38
CA ILE A 193 8.75 1.86 6.41
C ILE A 193 9.79 2.70 7.13
N ASP A 194 11.00 2.15 7.26
CA ASP A 194 12.16 2.84 7.83
C ASP A 194 13.26 2.93 6.79
N LEU A 195 13.38 4.11 6.16
CA LEU A 195 14.38 4.38 5.13
C LEU A 195 15.82 4.24 5.65
N GLY A 196 16.05 4.45 6.95
CA GLY A 196 17.36 4.26 7.56
C GLY A 196 17.75 2.78 7.61
N ILE A 197 16.82 1.91 7.99
CA ILE A 197 17.02 0.45 7.96
C ILE A 197 17.21 -0.06 6.53
N GLU A 198 16.44 0.46 5.57
CA GLU A 198 16.60 0.09 4.16
C GLU A 198 17.99 0.49 3.63
N LEU A 199 18.46 1.70 3.95
CA LEU A 199 19.80 2.15 3.56
C LEU A 199 20.90 1.34 4.23
N GLN A 200 20.76 1.01 5.51
CA GLN A 200 21.71 0.13 6.21
C GLN A 200 21.74 -1.26 5.57
N SER A 201 20.58 -1.82 5.24
CA SER A 201 20.47 -3.11 4.56
C SER A 201 21.23 -3.07 3.23
N LEU A 202 21.03 -2.02 2.43
CA LEU A 202 21.78 -1.81 1.19
C LEU A 202 23.29 -1.76 1.44
N LEU A 203 23.78 -1.03 2.45
CA LEU A 203 25.19 -0.97 2.79
C LEU A 203 25.75 -2.34 3.21
N PHE A 204 24.99 -3.13 3.98
CA PHE A 204 25.37 -4.49 4.32
C PHE A 204 25.43 -5.40 3.08
N PHE A 205 24.46 -5.32 2.18
CA PHE A 205 24.48 -6.06 0.92
C PHE A 205 25.69 -5.66 0.07
N MET A 206 25.94 -4.36 -0.08
CA MET A 206 27.11 -3.86 -0.80
C MET A 206 28.41 -4.39 -0.23
N LYS A 207 28.56 -4.53 1.09
CA LYS A 207 29.79 -5.05 1.71
C LYS A 207 29.96 -6.57 1.55
N ASN A 208 28.87 -7.33 1.44
CA ASN A 208 28.92 -8.81 1.44
C ASN A 208 28.74 -9.45 0.06
N TYR A 209 28.20 -8.70 -0.91
CA TYR A 209 27.95 -9.18 -2.28
C TYR A 209 28.62 -8.28 -3.34
N SER A 210 29.55 -7.42 -2.93
CA SER A 210 30.53 -6.85 -3.85
C SER A 210 31.58 -7.91 -4.19
N GLU A 211 31.17 -8.98 -4.87
CA GLU A 211 32.00 -9.97 -5.59
C GLU A 211 31.10 -10.96 -6.34
#